data_AF-A0A2B4FF16-F1
#
_entry.id   AF-A0A2B4FF16-F1
#
_cell.length_a   1.000
_cell.length_b   1.000
_cell.length_c   1.000
_cell.angle_alpha   90.00
_cell.angle_beta   90.00
_cell.angle_gamma   90.00
#
_symmetry.space_group_name_H-M   'P 1'
#
loop_
_entity.id
_entity.type
_entity.pdbx_description
1 polymer ?
#
loop_
_entity_poly.entity_id
_entity_poly.type
_entity_poly.pdbx_seq_one_letter_code
_entity_poly.pdbx_strand_id
1 'polypeptide(L)'
;MAVLLYYCEPIKILFKLTEEPFITAINTFKKSDKEKFITFVRHNLGLMYAGQNSSELAIHYLSEVIQEIPKDYKAIFIKVREHMKIGYSEETSNLIVNGLQICRELNSDR
;
A
#
# COMPACT_ATOMS: atom_id res chain seq x y z
N MET A 1 -29.43 -12.11 8.51
CA MET A 1 -28.38 -11.18 8.02
C MET A 1 -27.47 -10.63 9.12
N ALA A 2 -27.50 -11.17 10.35
CA ALA A 2 -26.59 -10.75 11.45
C ALA A 2 -25.38 -11.69 11.64
N VAL A 3 -25.44 -12.93 11.16
CA VAL A 3 -24.37 -13.92 11.39
C VAL A 3 -23.14 -13.69 10.50
N LEU A 4 -23.30 -13.13 9.29
CA LEU A 4 -22.17 -12.85 8.39
C LEU A 4 -21.33 -11.63 8.80
N LEU A 5 -21.90 -10.68 9.56
CA LEU A 5 -21.14 -9.52 10.06
C LEU A 5 -20.15 -9.92 11.15
N TYR A 6 -20.49 -10.91 11.99
CA TYR A 6 -19.66 -11.36 13.10
C TYR A 6 -18.39 -12.10 12.67
N TYR A 7 -18.36 -12.70 11.48
CA TYR A 7 -17.15 -13.31 10.92
C TYR A 7 -16.25 -12.32 10.18
N CYS A 8 -16.80 -11.18 9.73
CA CYS A 8 -16.03 -10.21 8.95
C CYS A 8 -15.12 -9.33 9.83
N GLU A 9 -15.53 -9.03 11.07
CA GLU A 9 -14.70 -8.28 12.02
C GLU A 9 -13.39 -8.99 12.41
N PRO A 10 -13.40 -10.25 12.88
CA PRO A 10 -12.16 -10.96 13.19
C PRO A 10 -11.29 -11.16 11.96
N ILE A 11 -11.88 -11.36 10.78
CA ILE A 11 -11.13 -11.43 9.51
C ILE A 11 -10.46 -10.08 9.19
N LYS A 12 -11.18 -8.95 9.32
CA LYS A 12 -10.61 -7.61 9.14
C LYS A 12 -9.49 -7.31 10.13
N ILE A 13 -9.64 -7.73 11.38
CA ILE A 13 -8.61 -7.61 12.42
C ILE A 13 -7.40 -8.51 12.07
N LEU A 14 -7.64 -9.74 11.62
CA LEU A 14 -6.59 -10.67 11.20
C LEU A 14 -5.79 -10.09 10.02
N PHE A 15 -6.44 -9.58 8.98
CA PHE A 15 -5.77 -8.84 7.90
C PHE A 15 -4.99 -7.61 8.36
N LYS A 16 -5.31 -7.06 9.54
CA LYS A 16 -4.58 -5.94 10.12
C LYS A 16 -3.35 -6.39 10.92
N LEU A 17 -3.27 -7.67 11.26
CA LEU A 17 -2.30 -8.25 12.18
C LEU A 17 -1.46 -9.39 11.58
N THR A 18 -1.82 -9.92 10.39
CA THR A 18 -1.12 -11.06 9.78
C THR A 18 -0.96 -10.90 8.27
N GLU A 19 0.18 -11.38 7.77
CA GLU A 19 0.58 -11.32 6.36
C GLU A 19 -0.01 -12.48 5.51
N GLU A 20 -0.26 -13.63 6.16
CA GLU A 20 -0.72 -14.89 5.55
C GLU A 20 -1.81 -14.78 4.48
N PRO A 21 -2.93 -14.06 4.72
CA PRO A 21 -3.98 -14.00 3.72
C PRO A 21 -3.59 -13.14 2.50
N PHE A 22 -2.66 -12.19 2.65
CA PHE A 22 -2.08 -11.46 1.51
C PHE A 22 -1.13 -12.34 0.70
N ILE A 23 -0.27 -13.13 1.35
CA ILE A 23 0.60 -14.09 0.66
C ILE A 23 -0.22 -15.13 -0.11
N THR A 24 -1.30 -15.61 0.49
CA THR A 24 -2.25 -16.52 -0.16
C THR A 24 -2.88 -15.88 -1.40
N ALA A 25 -3.28 -14.60 -1.30
CA ALA A 25 -3.82 -13.86 -2.44
C ALA A 25 -2.77 -13.67 -3.55
N ILE A 26 -1.54 -13.28 -3.21
CA ILE A 26 -0.42 -13.16 -4.17
C ILE A 26 -0.21 -14.48 -4.91
N ASN A 27 -0.09 -15.59 -4.19
CA ASN A 27 0.13 -16.92 -4.79
C ASN A 27 -1.03 -17.33 -5.71
N THR A 28 -2.27 -16.97 -5.35
CA THR A 28 -3.45 -17.25 -6.17
C THR A 28 -3.46 -16.41 -7.45
N PHE A 29 -3.11 -15.13 -7.36
CA PHE A 29 -3.03 -14.25 -8.52
C PHE A 29 -1.85 -14.59 -9.44
N LYS A 30 -0.70 -15.01 -8.88
CA LYS A 30 0.43 -15.55 -9.66
C LYS A 30 0.02 -16.76 -10.49
N LYS A 31 -0.68 -17.73 -9.87
CA LYS A 31 -1.16 -18.95 -10.56
C LYS A 31 -2.20 -18.68 -11.66
N SER A 32 -2.79 -17.49 -11.68
CA SER A 32 -3.81 -17.12 -12.66
C SER A 32 -3.35 -16.00 -13.61
N ASP A 33 -2.04 -15.73 -13.66
CA ASP A 33 -1.41 -14.69 -14.50
C ASP A 33 -2.06 -13.30 -14.34
N LYS A 34 -2.50 -13.01 -13.12
CA LYS A 34 -3.25 -11.81 -12.74
C LYS A 34 -2.36 -10.79 -12.03
N GLU A 35 -1.20 -10.50 -12.62
CA GLU A 35 -0.13 -9.66 -12.05
C GLU A 35 -0.63 -8.30 -11.53
N LYS A 36 -1.56 -7.66 -12.24
CA LYS A 36 -2.16 -6.39 -11.79
C LYS A 36 -2.78 -6.47 -10.38
N PHE A 37 -3.38 -7.60 -10.02
CA PHE A 37 -3.98 -7.78 -8.71
C PHE A 37 -2.93 -7.99 -7.61
N ILE A 38 -1.75 -8.51 -7.95
CA ILE A 38 -0.63 -8.63 -7.02
C ILE A 38 -0.18 -7.24 -6.57
N THR A 39 -0.10 -6.28 -7.49
CA THR A 39 0.21 -4.88 -7.15
C THR A 39 -0.80 -4.28 -6.17
N PHE A 40 -2.10 -4.59 -6.31
CA PHE A 40 -3.11 -4.15 -5.33
C PHE A 40 -2.96 -4.83 -3.97
N VAL A 41 -2.58 -6.11 -3.95
CA VAL A 41 -2.32 -6.82 -2.69
C VAL A 41 -1.09 -6.23 -1.98
N ARG A 42 -0.01 -5.90 -2.72
CA ARG A 42 1.17 -5.20 -2.19
C ARG A 42 0.84 -3.82 -1.63
N HIS A 43 -0.04 -3.06 -2.29
CA HIS A 43 -0.51 -1.77 -1.77
C HIS A 43 -1.15 -1.95 -0.38
N ASN A 44 -2.01 -2.97 -0.24
CA ASN A 44 -2.66 -3.25 1.03
C ASN A 44 -1.67 -3.76 2.10
N LEU A 45 -0.67 -4.55 1.73
CA LEU A 45 0.43 -4.93 2.62
C LEU A 45 1.20 -3.71 3.13
N GLY A 46 1.55 -2.79 2.23
CA GLY A 46 2.19 -1.52 2.59
C GLY A 46 1.36 -0.70 3.59
N LEU A 47 0.04 -0.62 3.37
CA LEU A 47 -0.88 0.05 4.30
C LEU A 47 -0.99 -0.66 5.66
N MET A 48 -1.02 -2.00 5.66
CA MET A 48 -1.05 -2.81 6.88
C MET A 48 0.20 -2.55 7.72
N TYR A 49 1.40 -2.68 7.14
CA TYR A 49 2.66 -2.46 7.85
C TYR A 49 2.81 -1.01 8.35
N ALA A 50 2.35 -0.03 7.57
CA ALA A 50 2.29 1.37 8.00
C ALA A 50 1.42 1.55 9.26
N GLY A 51 0.29 0.81 9.34
CA GLY A 51 -0.58 0.78 10.51
C GLY A 51 0.00 0.04 11.72
N GLN A 52 0.94 -0.88 11.50
CA GLN A 52 1.67 -1.61 12.55
C GLN A 52 2.96 -0.90 12.99
N ASN A 53 3.23 0.31 12.49
CA ASN A 53 4.48 1.06 12.68
C ASN A 53 5.74 0.32 12.19
N SER A 54 5.59 -0.63 11.26
CA SER A 54 6.72 -1.23 10.55
C SER A 54 7.01 -0.42 9.29
N SER A 55 7.61 0.75 9.47
CA SER A 55 7.80 1.70 8.37
C SER A 55 8.73 1.17 7.27
N GLU A 56 9.76 0.39 7.60
CA GLU A 56 10.65 -0.20 6.60
C GLU A 56 9.93 -1.18 5.66
N LEU A 57 9.11 -2.09 6.22
CA LEU A 57 8.31 -3.02 5.42
C LEU A 57 7.25 -2.29 4.59
N ALA A 58 6.61 -1.27 5.17
CA ALA A 58 5.67 -0.44 4.44
C ALA A 58 6.33 0.25 3.23
N ILE A 59 7.49 0.88 3.44
CA ILE A 59 8.28 1.53 2.39
C ILE A 59 8.68 0.53 1.30
N HIS A 60 9.11 -0.68 1.68
CA HIS A 60 9.48 -1.73 0.74
C HIS A 60 8.32 -2.08 -0.20
N TYR A 61 7.17 -2.50 0.36
CA TYR A 61 6.01 -2.90 -0.44
C TYR A 61 5.46 -1.74 -1.28
N LEU A 62 5.43 -0.52 -0.75
CA LEU A 62 4.95 0.65 -1.48
C LEU A 62 5.91 1.06 -2.61
N SER A 63 7.21 0.79 -2.47
CA SER A 63 8.18 1.04 -3.55
C SER A 63 7.95 0.11 -4.74
N GLU A 64 7.64 -1.18 -4.49
CA GLU A 64 7.25 -2.09 -5.57
C GLU A 64 5.97 -1.61 -6.28
N VAL A 65 4.98 -1.12 -5.52
CA VAL A 65 3.74 -0.58 -6.11
C VAL A 65 4.01 0.64 -6.98
N ILE A 66 4.86 1.57 -6.53
CA ILE A 66 5.21 2.78 -7.29
C ILE A 66 6.06 2.44 -8.52
N GLN A 67 6.90 1.41 -8.46
CA GLN A 67 7.63 0.93 -9.64
C GLN A 67 6.68 0.44 -10.73
N GLU A 68 5.63 -0.30 -10.36
CA GLU A 68 4.62 -0.83 -11.29
C GLU A 68 3.58 0.22 -11.71
N ILE A 69 3.20 1.14 -10.80
CA ILE A 69 2.20 2.18 -11.01
C ILE A 69 2.76 3.53 -10.52
N PRO A 70 3.62 4.19 -11.32
CA PRO A 70 4.32 5.41 -10.88
C PRO A 70 3.42 6.58 -10.51
N LYS A 71 2.16 6.59 -10.98
CA LYS A 71 1.16 7.63 -10.69
C LYS A 71 0.17 7.24 -9.58
N ASP A 72 0.41 6.16 -8.83
CA ASP A 72 -0.40 5.81 -7.66
C ASP A 72 -0.13 6.78 -6.50
N TYR A 73 -0.85 7.91 -6.52
CA TYR A 73 -0.71 8.97 -5.52
C TYR A 73 -1.01 8.49 -4.09
N LYS A 74 -1.83 7.43 -3.91
CA LYS A 74 -2.11 6.86 -2.58
C LYS A 74 -0.89 6.11 -2.06
N ALA A 75 -0.23 5.31 -2.90
CA ALA A 75 0.98 4.60 -2.53
C ALA A 75 2.11 5.58 -2.20
N ILE A 76 2.29 6.62 -3.03
CA ILE A 76 3.26 7.71 -2.80
C ILE A 76 2.98 8.40 -1.47
N PHE A 77 1.73 8.78 -1.21
CA PHE A 77 1.36 9.46 0.03
C PHE A 77 1.67 8.62 1.28
N ILE A 78 1.34 7.32 1.27
CA ILE A 78 1.65 6.44 2.40
C ILE A 78 3.17 6.30 2.54
N LYS A 79 3.92 6.09 1.43
CA LYS A 79 5.38 5.95 1.46
C LYS A 79 6.05 7.19 2.06
N VAL A 80 5.63 8.39 1.64
CA VAL A 80 6.10 9.67 2.20
C VAL A 80 5.87 9.73 3.71
N ARG A 81 4.66 9.39 4.17
CA ARG A 81 4.33 9.40 5.61
C ARG A 81 5.21 8.45 6.41
N GLU A 82 5.51 7.28 5.87
CA GLU A 82 6.38 6.31 6.55
C GLU A 82 7.84 6.76 6.56
N HIS A 83 8.36 7.35 5.48
CA HIS A 83 9.68 7.97 5.50
C HIS A 83 9.77 9.08 6.57
N MET A 84 8.74 9.93 6.69
CA MET A 84 8.71 10.96 7.73
C MET A 84 8.76 10.40 9.17
N LYS A 85 8.29 9.17 9.41
CA LYS A 85 8.37 8.53 10.74
C LYS A 85 9.79 8.08 11.10
N ILE A 86 10.56 7.59 10.12
CA ILE A 86 11.93 7.08 10.34
C ILE A 86 13.00 8.18 10.22
N GLY A 87 12.65 9.35 9.66
CA GLY A 87 13.50 10.53 9.62
C GLY A 87 13.38 11.31 8.31
N TYR A 88 13.65 12.62 8.36
CA TYR A 88 13.63 13.45 7.17
C TYR A 88 14.89 13.22 6.32
N SER A 89 14.73 12.87 5.05
CA SER A 89 15.83 12.74 4.09
C SER A 89 15.51 13.50 2.80
N GLU A 90 16.54 13.69 1.97
CA GLU A 90 16.39 14.24 0.62
C GLU A 90 15.44 13.39 -0.23
N GLU A 91 15.45 12.06 -0.05
CA GLU A 91 14.51 11.14 -0.70
C GLU A 91 13.05 11.46 -0.32
N THR A 92 12.78 11.73 0.96
CA THR A 92 11.45 12.14 1.44
C THR A 92 11.01 13.44 0.76
N SER A 93 11.90 14.42 0.63
CA SER A 93 11.62 15.71 0.00
C SER A 93 11.26 15.55 -1.47
N ASN A 94 12.03 14.75 -2.21
CA ASN A 94 11.77 14.45 -3.61
C ASN A 94 10.44 13.71 -3.81
N LEU A 95 10.12 12.74 -2.94
CA LEU A 95 8.83 12.04 -2.97
C LEU A 95 7.64 12.98 -2.73
N ILE A 96 7.77 13.94 -1.80
CA ILE A 96 6.72 14.95 -1.55
C ILE A 96 6.49 15.80 -2.79
N VAL A 97 7.56 16.32 -3.41
CA VAL A 97 7.47 17.16 -4.61
C VAL A 97 6.80 16.39 -5.76
N ASN A 98 7.25 15.16 -6.01
CA ASN A 98 6.69 14.31 -7.06
C ASN A 98 5.21 13.97 -6.80
N GLY A 99 4.86 13.61 -5.56
CA GLY A 99 3.48 13.33 -5.19
C GLY A 99 2.55 14.54 -5.36
N LEU A 100 3.02 15.74 -4.98
CA LEU A 100 2.27 16.98 -5.18
C LEU A 100 2.07 17.30 -6.66
N GLN A 101 3.08 17.08 -7.52
CA GLN A 101 2.95 17.28 -8.95
C GLN A 101 1.90 16.35 -9.56
N ILE A 102 1.94 15.05 -9.23
CA ILE A 102 0.95 14.08 -9.72
C ILE A 102 -0.47 14.48 -9.28
N CYS A 103 -0.65 14.89 -8.02
CA CYS A 103 -1.94 15.37 -7.54
C CYS A 103 -2.43 16.62 -8.29
N ARG A 104 -1.54 17.51 -8.72
CA ARG A 104 -1.89 18.68 -9.54
C ARG A 104 -2.31 18.28 -10.95
N GLU A 105 -1.52 17.42 -11.61
CA GLU A 105 -1.85 16.88 -12.95
C GLU A 105 -3.23 16.22 -12.97
N LEU A 106 -3.51 15.36 -11.98
CA LEU A 106 -4.80 14.66 -11.86
C LEU A 106 -5.98 15.61 -11.55
N ASN A 107 -5.73 16.79 -10.98
CA ASN A 107 -6.75 17.80 -10.74
C ASN A 107 -6.93 18.75 -11.92
N SER A 108 -5.90 18.97 -12.74
CA SER A 108 -6.02 19.76 -13.99
C SER A 108 -6.72 19.01 -15.11
N ASP A 109 -6.73 17.67 -15.06
CA ASP A 109 -7.41 16.79 -16.02
C ASP A 109 -8.90 16.55 -15.67
N ARG A 110 -9.49 17.31 -14.74
CA ARG A 110 -10.90 17.19 -14.30
C ARG A 110 -11.78 18.33 -14.80
#